data_AF-A0A9C9GC26-F1
#
_entry.id   AF-A0A9C9GC26-F1
#
_cell.length_a   1.000
_cell.length_b   1.000
_cell.length_c   1.000
_cell.angle_alpha   90.00
_cell.angle_beta   90.00
_cell.angle_gamma   90.00
#
_symmetry.space_group_name_H-M   'P 1'
#
loop_
_entity.id
_entity.type
_entity.pdbx_description
1 polymer ?
#
loop_
_entity_poly.entity_id
_entity_poly.type
_entity_poly.pdbx_seq_one_letter_code
_entity_poly.pdbx_strand_id
1 'polypeptide(L)'
;MPAELTLQTVKEALSGRAAAFRCVTDYQPAGGPGDKVFPPTYEGGKYATEERIDPNTGETRKCVLLDSVQSQANRIELALVEANRDGRVTVIRFDQECWNDTDRDFVPH
;
A
#
# COMPACT_ATOMS: atom_id res chain seq x y z
N MET A 1 15.10 -17.90 15.14
CA MET A 1 14.74 -16.64 15.79
C MET A 1 14.92 -15.53 14.76
N PRO A 2 13.87 -14.79 14.35
CA PRO A 2 14.09 -13.62 13.50
C PRO A 2 14.98 -12.63 14.26
N ALA A 3 15.94 -12.02 13.57
CA ALA A 3 16.81 -11.01 14.18
C ALA A 3 15.96 -9.84 14.68
N GLU A 4 16.22 -9.38 15.91
CA GLU A 4 15.49 -8.28 16.51
C GLU A 4 15.74 -6.99 15.71
N LEU A 5 14.66 -6.38 15.20
CA LEU A 5 14.74 -5.16 14.41
C LEU A 5 14.80 -3.95 15.36
N THR A 6 16.00 -3.44 15.62
CA THR A 6 16.18 -2.27 16.48
C THR A 6 15.98 -0.96 15.71
N LEU A 7 15.57 0.11 16.40
CA LEU A 7 15.48 1.45 15.79
C LEU A 7 16.81 1.91 15.19
N GLN A 8 17.93 1.52 15.81
CA GLN A 8 19.27 1.87 15.32
C GLN A 8 19.57 1.20 13.98
N THR A 9 19.28 -0.09 13.86
CA THR A 9 19.43 -0.86 12.61
C THR A 9 18.59 -0.25 11.49
N VAL A 10 17.37 0.20 11.80
CA VAL A 10 16.53 0.90 10.83
C VAL A 10 17.18 2.23 10.42
N LYS A 11 17.62 3.06 11.36
CA LYS A 11 18.27 4.35 11.05
C LYS A 11 19.51 4.21 10.17
N GLU A 12 20.35 3.20 10.42
CA GLU A 12 21.53 2.92 9.61
C GLU A 12 21.18 2.46 8.19
N ALA A 13 20.17 1.58 8.05
CA ALA A 13 19.69 1.17 6.73
C ALA A 13 19.12 2.35 5.92
N LEU A 14 18.57 3.37 6.59
CA LEU A 14 18.00 4.57 5.99
C LEU A 14 19.01 5.69 5.71
N SER A 15 20.28 5.56 6.13
CA SER A 15 21.26 6.66 6.02
C SER A 15 21.72 6.96 4.58
N GLY A 16 21.29 6.17 3.60
CA GLY A 16 21.54 6.38 2.19
C GLY A 16 20.64 7.44 1.53
N ARG A 17 20.74 7.59 0.21
CA ARG A 17 19.89 8.53 -0.57
C ARG A 17 18.50 7.99 -0.90
N ALA A 18 18.28 6.70 -0.77
CA ALA A 18 17.02 6.04 -1.06
C ALA A 18 16.82 4.90 -0.08
N ALA A 19 15.59 4.76 0.42
CA ALA A 19 15.18 3.68 1.28
C ALA A 19 13.85 3.12 0.81
N ALA A 20 13.72 1.80 0.83
CA ALA A 20 12.46 1.11 0.59
C ALA A 20 12.10 0.27 1.81
N PHE A 21 10.87 0.39 2.28
CA PHE A 21 10.33 -0.47 3.34
C PHE A 21 9.54 -1.61 2.70
N ARG A 22 9.86 -2.84 3.08
CA ARG A 22 9.07 -4.03 2.73
C ARG A 22 8.67 -4.74 4.02
N CYS A 23 7.38 -4.81 4.29
CA CYS A 23 6.81 -5.60 5.36
C CYS A 23 6.11 -6.82 4.75
N VAL A 24 6.41 -8.01 5.26
CA VAL A 24 5.68 -9.24 4.94
C VAL A 24 5.05 -9.72 6.24
N THR A 25 3.73 -9.76 6.28
CA THR A 25 2.96 -10.14 7.46
C THR A 25 2.02 -11.27 7.09
N ASP A 26 2.02 -12.33 7.90
CA ASP A 26 1.03 -13.40 7.81
C ASP A 26 -0.27 -12.93 8.44
N TYR A 27 -1.36 -12.97 7.67
CA TYR A 27 -2.68 -12.52 8.10
C TYR A 27 -3.53 -13.68 8.58
N GLN A 28 -4.31 -13.43 9.63
CA GLN A 28 -5.30 -14.35 10.19
C GLN A 28 -6.70 -13.74 10.00
N PRO A 29 -7.68 -14.45 9.40
CA PRO A 29 -9.07 -14.01 9.38
C PRO A 29 -9.58 -13.55 10.75
N ALA A 30 -10.37 -12.47 10.77
CA ALA A 30 -10.85 -11.85 12.00
C ALA A 30 -11.76 -12.74 12.85
N GLY A 31 -12.52 -13.65 12.23
CA GLY A 31 -13.32 -14.65 12.97
C GLY A 31 -12.56 -15.90 13.37
N GLY A 32 -11.23 -15.93 13.18
CA GLY A 32 -10.34 -16.96 13.70
C GLY A 32 -9.74 -17.89 12.63
N PRO A 33 -8.88 -18.85 13.06
CA PRO A 33 -8.22 -19.83 12.19
C PRO A 33 -9.19 -20.54 11.23
N GLY A 34 -8.94 -20.39 9.94
CA GLY A 34 -9.75 -21.02 8.88
C GLY A 34 -11.09 -20.35 8.59
N ASP A 35 -11.42 -19.23 9.23
CA ASP A 35 -12.67 -18.52 8.96
C ASP A 35 -12.66 -17.82 7.58
N LYS A 36 -13.85 -17.58 7.04
CA LYS A 36 -14.03 -17.04 5.69
C LYS A 36 -13.55 -15.60 5.60
N VAL A 37 -12.84 -15.30 4.52
CA VAL A 37 -12.50 -13.95 4.10
C VAL A 37 -13.31 -13.64 2.84
N PHE A 38 -14.00 -12.50 2.84
CA PHE A 38 -14.73 -12.00 1.68
C PHE A 38 -13.84 -11.02 0.92
N PRO A 39 -13.30 -11.39 -0.25
CA PRO A 39 -12.44 -10.50 -1.02
C PRO A 39 -13.24 -9.31 -1.59
N PRO A 40 -12.57 -8.20 -1.92
CA PRO A 40 -13.19 -7.15 -2.72
C PRO A 40 -13.67 -7.71 -4.07
N THR A 41 -14.92 -7.43 -4.42
CA THR A 41 -15.50 -7.74 -5.73
C THR A 41 -15.31 -6.56 -6.67
N TYR A 42 -14.82 -6.82 -7.88
CA TYR A 42 -14.81 -5.84 -8.96
C TYR A 42 -16.17 -5.83 -9.67
N GLU A 43 -16.37 -4.84 -10.55
CA GLU A 43 -17.59 -4.70 -11.35
C GLU A 43 -17.95 -6.02 -12.05
N GLY A 44 -19.22 -6.45 -11.90
CA GLY A 44 -19.67 -7.77 -12.35
C GLY A 44 -19.44 -8.91 -11.36
N GLY A 45 -19.08 -8.63 -10.11
CA GLY A 45 -19.01 -9.63 -9.03
C GLY A 45 -17.82 -10.59 -9.13
N LYS A 46 -16.81 -10.25 -9.94
CA LYS A 46 -15.63 -11.09 -10.16
C LYS A 46 -14.52 -10.72 -9.18
N TYR A 47 -13.86 -11.73 -8.64
CA TYR A 47 -12.63 -11.55 -7.88
C TYR A 47 -11.48 -11.25 -8.84
N ALA A 48 -10.59 -10.32 -8.47
CA ALA A 48 -9.29 -10.23 -9.10
C ALA A 48 -8.48 -11.45 -8.69
N THR A 49 -7.92 -12.14 -9.67
CA THR A 49 -7.03 -13.29 -9.44
C THR A 49 -5.69 -13.05 -10.10
N GLU A 50 -4.63 -13.50 -9.46
CA GLU A 50 -3.26 -13.46 -9.96
C GLU A 50 -2.59 -14.83 -9.81
N GLU A 51 -1.54 -15.05 -10.59
CA GLU A 51 -0.67 -16.21 -10.44
C GLU A 51 0.48 -15.87 -9.50
N ARG A 52 0.65 -16.65 -8.44
CA ARG A 52 1.75 -16.51 -7.49
C ARG A 52 2.52 -17.80 -7.40
N ILE A 53 3.84 -17.69 -7.26
CA ILE A 53 4.70 -18.82 -6.92
C ILE A 53 4.59 -19.03 -5.40
N ASP A 54 4.17 -20.22 -4.99
CA ASP A 54 4.20 -20.62 -3.60
C ASP A 54 5.67 -20.72 -3.14
N PRO A 55 6.10 -19.93 -2.13
CA PRO A 55 7.49 -19.91 -1.71
C PRO A 55 7.97 -21.23 -1.06
N ASN A 56 7.04 -22.08 -0.60
CA ASN A 56 7.38 -23.35 0.04
C ASN A 56 7.46 -24.51 -0.96
N THR A 57 6.64 -24.47 -2.02
CA THR A 57 6.54 -25.57 -3.00
C THR A 57 7.14 -25.24 -4.36
N GLY A 58 7.31 -23.94 -4.69
CA GLY A 58 7.79 -23.47 -5.99
C GLY A 58 6.74 -23.55 -7.10
N GLU A 59 5.53 -24.01 -6.81
CA GLU A 59 4.47 -24.17 -7.80
C GLU A 59 3.70 -22.86 -8.03
N THR A 60 3.31 -22.62 -9.28
CA THR A 60 2.40 -21.51 -9.62
C THR A 60 0.98 -21.85 -9.16
N ARG A 61 0.37 -20.95 -8.40
CA ARG A 61 -0.98 -21.05 -7.85
C ARG A 61 -1.81 -19.85 -8.30
N LYS A 62 -3.06 -20.11 -8.68
CA LYS A 62 -4.05 -19.06 -8.89
C LYS A 62 -4.59 -18.61 -7.54
N CYS A 63 -4.36 -17.35 -7.19
CA CYS A 63 -4.74 -16.75 -5.92
C CYS A 63 -5.76 -15.62 -6.14
N VAL A 64 -6.59 -15.36 -5.13
CA VAL A 64 -7.45 -14.17 -5.11
C VAL A 64 -6.68 -13.00 -4.52
N LEU A 65 -6.70 -11.86 -5.20
CA LEU A 65 -6.10 -10.63 -4.73
C LEU A 65 -6.99 -10.00 -3.66
N LEU A 66 -6.55 -10.04 -2.40
CA LEU A 66 -7.27 -9.42 -1.28
C LEU A 66 -7.07 -7.90 -1.23
N ASP A 67 -5.87 -7.43 -1.56
CA ASP A 67 -5.50 -6.02 -1.52
C ASP A 67 -4.45 -5.73 -2.58
N SER A 68 -4.73 -4.77 -3.45
CA SER A 68 -3.87 -4.45 -4.59
C SER A 68 -2.70 -3.56 -4.19
N VAL A 69 -1.61 -3.59 -4.97
CA VAL A 69 -0.46 -2.70 -4.79
C VAL A 69 -0.89 -1.24 -4.85
N GLN A 70 -1.80 -0.91 -5.76
CA GLN A 70 -2.37 0.43 -5.93
C GLN A 70 -3.17 0.85 -4.70
N SER A 71 -4.01 -0.04 -4.16
CA SER A 71 -4.76 0.21 -2.92
C SER A 71 -3.82 0.46 -1.74
N GLN A 72 -2.74 -0.31 -1.60
CA GLN A 72 -1.72 -0.08 -0.58
C GLN A 72 -0.99 1.26 -0.78
N ALA A 73 -0.60 1.58 -2.01
CA ALA A 73 0.07 2.84 -2.34
C ALA A 73 -0.81 4.03 -1.95
N ASN A 74 -2.11 3.99 -2.28
CA ASN A 74 -3.06 5.04 -1.92
C ASN A 74 -3.17 5.24 -0.40
N ARG A 75 -3.19 4.15 0.38
CA ARG A 75 -3.23 4.25 1.85
C ARG A 75 -1.94 4.83 2.43
N ILE A 76 -0.79 4.45 1.89
CA ILE A 76 0.52 5.00 2.30
C ILE A 76 0.61 6.48 1.93
N GLU A 77 0.15 6.87 0.74
CA GLU A 77 0.11 8.26 0.30
C GLU A 77 -0.78 9.11 1.21
N LEU A 78 -1.97 8.63 1.57
CA LEU A 78 -2.84 9.32 2.51
C LEU A 78 -2.16 9.52 3.88
N ALA A 79 -1.53 8.48 4.41
CA ALA A 79 -0.79 8.58 5.68
C ALA A 79 0.37 9.58 5.61
N LEU A 80 1.08 9.65 4.47
CA LEU A 80 2.13 10.66 4.25
C LEU A 80 1.55 12.08 4.17
N VAL A 81 0.40 12.27 3.51
CA VAL A 81 -0.31 13.55 3.45
C VAL A 81 -0.73 14.00 4.84
N GLU A 82 -1.31 13.10 5.65
CA GLU A 82 -1.70 13.40 7.03
C GLU A 82 -0.50 13.76 7.90
N ALA A 83 0.58 12.98 7.83
CA ALA A 83 1.81 13.27 8.57
C ALA A 83 2.45 14.60 8.16
N ASN A 84 2.33 14.98 6.88
CA ASN A 84 2.81 16.27 6.38
C ASN A 84 1.95 17.44 6.88
N ARG A 85 0.62 17.30 6.84
CA ARG A 85 -0.34 18.28 7.38
C ARG A 85 -0.15 18.49 8.88
N ASP A 86 0.16 17.43 9.61
CA ASP A 86 0.49 17.46 11.04
C ASP A 86 1.90 18.00 11.33
N GLY A 87 2.67 18.38 10.31
CA GLY A 87 4.03 18.91 10.45
C GLY A 87 5.07 17.88 10.91
N ARG A 88 4.75 16.58 10.89
CA ARG A 88 5.65 15.49 11.33
C ARG A 88 6.70 15.13 10.30
N VAL A 89 6.38 15.30 9.01
CA VAL A 89 7.29 14.99 7.90
C VAL A 89 7.23 16.08 6.82
N THR A 90 8.35 16.31 6.15
CA THR A 90 8.41 17.15 4.94
C THR A 90 8.59 16.25 3.74
N VAL A 91 7.61 16.23 2.84
CA VAL A 91 7.65 15.48 1.59
C VAL A 91 7.51 16.47 0.43
N ILE A 92 8.30 16.27 -0.63
CA ILE A 92 8.11 17.00 -1.88
C ILE A 92 6.90 16.38 -2.57
N ARG A 93 5.81 17.13 -2.67
CA ARG A 93 4.55 16.66 -3.28
C ARG A 93 4.38 17.28 -4.65
N PHE A 94 3.99 16.45 -5.61
CA PHE A 94 3.48 16.89 -6.91
C PHE A 94 1.99 16.60 -6.92
N ASP A 95 1.16 17.63 -6.75
CA ASP A 95 -0.28 17.50 -6.94
C ASP A 95 -0.58 17.62 -8.43
N GLN A 96 -1.09 16.53 -9.03
CA GLN A 96 -1.69 16.61 -10.35
C GLN A 96 -3.19 16.87 -10.18
N GLU A 97 -3.58 18.14 -10.21
CA GLU A 97 -4.99 18.49 -10.37
C GLU A 97 -5.38 18.23 -11.83
N CYS A 98 -6.25 17.25 -12.05
CA CYS A 98 -6.91 17.11 -13.36
C CYS A 98 -7.92 18.25 -13.49
N TRP A 99 -7.52 19.31 -14.20
CA TRP A 99 -8.41 20.40 -14.58
C TRP A 99 -9.67 19.84 -15.26
N ASN A 100 -10.83 19.96 -14.61
CA ASN A 100 -12.10 19.69 -15.26
C ASN A 100 -12.53 20.97 -16.01
N ASP A 101 -13.06 20.81 -17.21
CA ASP A 101 -13.45 21.92 -18.12
C ASP A 101 -14.54 22.86 -17.53
N THR A 102 -15.04 22.58 -16.32
CA THR A 102 -16.00 23.40 -15.57
C THR A 102 -15.36 24.52 -14.73
N ASP A 103 -14.04 24.57 -14.54
CA ASP A 103 -13.35 25.58 -13.70
C ASP A 103 -12.95 26.87 -14.45
N ARG A 104 -13.66 27.24 -15.53
CA ARG A 104 -13.31 28.38 -16.41
C ARG A 104 -13.56 29.79 -15.85
N ASP A 105 -14.07 29.93 -14.63
CA ASP A 105 -14.53 31.24 -14.14
C ASP A 105 -13.52 31.99 -13.24
N PHE A 106 -12.27 31.53 -13.12
CA PHE A 106 -11.24 32.32 -12.45
C PHE A 106 -10.53 33.26 -13.42
N VAL A 107 -11.08 34.46 -13.60
CA VAL A 107 -10.36 35.58 -14.23
C VAL A 107 -9.50 36.27 -13.16
N PRO A 108 -8.17 36.25 -13.25
CA PRO A 108 -7.33 36.95 -12.29
C PRO A 108 -7.47 38.47 -12.47
N HIS A 109 -7.81 39.17 -11.39
CA HIS A 109 -7.60 40.62 -11.23
C HIS A 109 -6.24 40.88 -10.57
#